data_AF-A0A9X3C7P4-F1
#
_entry.id   AF-A0A9X3C7P4-F1
#
_cell.length_a   1.000
_cell.length_b   1.000
_cell.length_c   1.000
_cell.angle_alpha   90.00
_cell.angle_beta   90.00
_cell.angle_gamma   90.00
#
_symmetry.space_group_name_H-M   'P 1'
#
loop_
_entity.id
_entity.type
_entity.pdbx_description
1 polymer ?
#
loop_
_entity_poly.entity_id
_entity_poly.type
_entity_poly.pdbx_seq_one_letter_code
_entity_poly.pdbx_strand_id
1 'polypeptide(L)'
;MKKIILGLFVVFGLSSCSLNSDNDYQNCGDYSNVAFSGFPLECNYTIKDMPTKPSTVAIKTQEKMDAYFIKNANPCPTPINPNIDFTKNYLIGIFAGPKTSGGYEIKITSIVENSCEIIVQYYEKEPQTGEVVTPAGTNPYDFVVIPKTDKPLFLNKVSQNKNFVVIGSFSGQCIGADCQQFFRINNLNVFQYLNVTPGQYDFSKYNYKALTKNGDYSEFSKLIPTEILNLNGGTKTYGNPDAADQGGLYFELNQSDKVTKVFIDNNNTSDQSTSIIAFKKVIKDKIAVLRN
;
A
#
# COMPACT_ATOMS: atom_id res chain seq x y z
N MET A 1 -12.32 7.73 18.23
CA MET A 1 -13.21 7.99 17.08
C MET A 1 -12.45 8.84 16.05
N LYS A 2 -11.72 8.22 15.12
CA LYS A 2 -11.09 8.98 14.02
C LYS A 2 -12.20 9.27 13.01
N LYS A 3 -12.47 10.56 12.78
CA LYS A 3 -13.46 11.03 11.80
C LYS A 3 -13.08 10.46 10.44
N ILE A 4 -13.87 9.52 9.91
CA ILE A 4 -13.84 9.23 8.48
C ILE A 4 -14.23 10.55 7.84
N ILE A 5 -13.29 11.13 7.10
CA ILE A 5 -13.54 12.37 6.36
C ILE A 5 -14.70 12.05 5.43
N LEU A 6 -15.80 12.79 5.63
CA LEU A 6 -17.04 12.73 4.87
C LEU A 6 -16.68 13.07 3.41
N GLY A 7 -16.38 12.06 2.61
CA GLY A 7 -16.12 12.20 1.18
C GLY A 7 -17.33 11.78 0.37
N LEU A 8 -17.30 12.13 -0.91
CA LEU A 8 -18.37 11.80 -1.85
C LEU A 8 -18.42 10.27 -2.02
N PHE A 9 -19.45 9.62 -1.49
CA PHE A 9 -19.64 8.17 -1.62
C PHE A 9 -20.34 7.84 -2.94
N VAL A 10 -19.69 7.04 -3.79
CA VAL A 10 -20.35 6.45 -4.97
C VAL A 10 -20.83 5.06 -4.59
N VAL A 11 -22.14 4.86 -4.66
CA VAL A 11 -22.84 3.61 -4.31
C VAL A 11 -22.72 2.60 -5.44
N PHE A 12 -22.28 1.37 -5.14
CA PHE A 12 -22.42 0.24 -6.05
C PHE A 12 -23.77 -0.46 -5.85
N GLY A 13 -24.82 0.04 -6.49
CA GLY A 13 -26.11 -0.64 -6.59
C GLY A 13 -26.28 -1.31 -7.95
N LEU A 14 -26.32 -2.65 -8.00
CA LEU A 14 -26.93 -3.35 -9.13
C LEU A 14 -28.44 -3.41 -8.93
N SER A 15 -29.09 -2.27 -9.17
CA SER A 15 -30.47 -2.21 -9.64
C SER A 15 -30.76 -0.76 -9.99
N SER A 16 -31.26 -0.55 -11.20
CA SER A 16 -31.91 0.68 -11.62
C SER A 16 -32.84 1.26 -10.55
N CYS A 17 -32.84 2.60 -10.47
CA CYS A 17 -33.80 3.51 -9.83
C CYS A 17 -33.43 4.09 -8.46
N SER A 18 -33.55 5.43 -8.43
CA SER A 18 -33.50 6.38 -7.33
C SER A 18 -32.13 6.71 -6.72
N LEU A 19 -31.59 7.85 -7.16
CA LEU A 19 -30.73 8.69 -6.34
C LEU A 19 -31.58 9.23 -5.19
N ASN A 20 -31.54 8.57 -4.03
CA ASN A 20 -32.03 9.20 -2.81
C ASN A 20 -30.99 10.23 -2.36
N SER A 21 -31.46 11.47 -2.31
CA SER A 21 -30.81 12.62 -1.71
C SER A 21 -30.47 12.35 -0.24
N ASP A 22 -29.26 12.79 0.14
CA ASP A 22 -28.72 13.06 1.46
C ASP A 22 -29.60 12.79 2.70
N ASN A 23 -29.04 11.98 3.61
CA ASN A 23 -29.44 11.69 5.00
C ASN A 23 -30.08 10.33 5.29
N ASP A 24 -29.42 9.24 4.91
CA ASP A 24 -29.61 7.97 5.62
C ASP A 24 -28.25 7.41 6.05
N TYR A 25 -27.57 8.17 6.92
CA TYR A 25 -26.35 7.69 7.59
C TYR A 25 -26.78 6.65 8.62
N GLN A 26 -26.93 5.40 8.21
CA GLN A 26 -27.04 4.31 9.17
C GLN A 26 -25.74 4.28 9.98
N ASN A 27 -25.84 4.56 11.28
CA ASN A 27 -24.72 4.37 12.20
C ASN A 27 -24.48 2.85 12.37
N CYS A 28 -23.73 2.28 11.42
CA CYS A 28 -23.41 0.86 11.32
C CYS A 28 -22.22 0.46 12.20
N GLY A 29 -22.01 1.20 13.29
CA GLY A 29 -20.93 0.97 14.25
C GLY A 29 -19.56 1.43 13.77
N ASP A 30 -18.55 0.98 14.50
CA ASP A 30 -17.16 1.34 14.25
C ASP A 30 -16.60 0.62 13.01
N TYR A 31 -15.66 1.29 12.36
CA TYR A 31 -14.95 0.74 11.22
C TYR A 31 -13.71 -0.03 11.64
N SER A 32 -13.46 -1.15 10.98
CA SER A 32 -12.23 -1.96 11.08
C SER A 32 -11.54 -2.09 9.72
N ASN A 33 -10.21 -2.25 9.72
CA ASN A 33 -9.44 -2.46 8.49
C ASN A 33 -9.72 -3.83 7.89
N VAL A 34 -9.99 -3.85 6.58
CA VAL A 34 -10.10 -5.05 5.76
C VAL A 34 -8.71 -5.37 5.20
N ALA A 35 -8.27 -6.62 5.30
CA ALA A 35 -7.04 -7.04 4.64
C ALA A 35 -7.26 -7.04 3.11
N PHE A 36 -6.27 -6.57 2.37
CA PHE A 36 -6.26 -6.64 0.90
C PHE A 36 -4.85 -6.81 0.39
N SER A 37 -4.69 -7.19 -0.87
CA SER A 37 -3.37 -7.27 -1.52
C SER A 37 -3.37 -6.57 -2.86
N GLY A 38 -2.26 -5.94 -3.22
CA GLY A 38 -2.08 -5.36 -4.55
C GLY A 38 -2.14 -6.45 -5.61
N PHE A 39 -2.85 -6.21 -6.71
CA PHE A 39 -2.91 -7.13 -7.82
C PHE A 39 -2.20 -6.52 -9.03
N PRO A 40 -1.00 -7.02 -9.40
CA PRO A 40 -0.26 -6.51 -10.55
C PRO A 40 -0.92 -7.03 -11.83
N LEU A 41 -2.03 -6.37 -12.20
CA LEU A 41 -2.88 -6.81 -13.30
C LEU A 41 -2.07 -6.92 -14.58
N GLU A 42 -1.33 -5.88 -14.95
CA GLU A 42 -0.51 -5.81 -16.17
C GLU A 42 0.51 -6.95 -16.31
N CYS A 43 1.01 -7.48 -15.20
CA CYS A 43 1.92 -8.61 -15.22
C CYS A 43 1.24 -9.90 -15.65
N ASN A 44 -0.07 -10.05 -15.45
CA ASN A 44 -0.77 -11.32 -15.55
C ASN A 44 -1.90 -11.29 -16.59
N TYR A 45 -2.46 -10.11 -16.84
CA TYR A 45 -3.62 -9.90 -17.69
C TYR A 45 -3.51 -8.57 -18.44
N THR A 46 -4.18 -8.53 -19.58
CA THR A 46 -4.40 -7.33 -20.40
C THR A 46 -5.87 -6.93 -20.31
N ILE A 47 -6.16 -5.65 -20.13
CA ILE A 47 -7.52 -5.09 -20.13
C ILE A 47 -8.02 -5.07 -21.58
N LYS A 48 -9.20 -5.65 -21.84
CA LYS A 48 -9.76 -5.70 -23.20
C LYS A 48 -10.17 -4.32 -23.70
N ASP A 49 -10.98 -3.63 -22.89
CA ASP A 49 -11.53 -2.32 -23.21
C ASP A 49 -11.23 -1.35 -22.07
N MET A 50 -10.35 -0.39 -22.34
CA MET A 50 -9.98 0.60 -21.33
C MET A 50 -11.12 1.62 -21.15
N PRO A 51 -11.58 1.92 -19.91
CA PRO A 51 -12.65 2.87 -19.70
C PRO A 51 -12.29 4.29 -20.18
N THR A 52 -13.21 4.92 -20.91
CA THR A 52 -13.05 6.30 -21.43
C THR A 52 -13.41 7.39 -20.41
N LYS A 53 -13.89 6.99 -19.23
CA LYS A 53 -14.23 7.86 -18.10
C LYS A 53 -13.75 7.21 -16.80
N PRO A 54 -13.56 8.00 -15.73
CA PRO A 54 -13.33 7.45 -14.40
C PRO A 54 -14.41 6.42 -14.07
N SER A 55 -13.99 5.24 -13.65
CA SER A 55 -14.89 4.12 -13.42
C SER A 55 -14.25 3.10 -12.50
N THR A 56 -15.03 2.10 -12.12
CA THR A 56 -14.61 1.06 -11.20
C THR A 56 -15.23 -0.26 -11.58
N VAL A 57 -14.64 -1.35 -11.11
CA VAL A 57 -15.11 -2.70 -11.38
C VAL A 57 -14.96 -3.57 -10.15
N ALA A 58 -15.95 -4.41 -9.91
CA ALA A 58 -15.91 -5.49 -8.93
C ALA A 58 -16.09 -6.83 -9.65
N ILE A 59 -14.99 -7.58 -9.75
CA ILE A 59 -14.94 -8.88 -10.40
C ILE A 59 -15.11 -9.94 -9.32
N LYS A 60 -16.24 -10.64 -9.37
CA LYS A 60 -16.68 -11.59 -8.34
C LYS A 60 -16.69 -13.04 -8.82
N THR A 61 -16.49 -13.27 -10.12
CA THR A 61 -16.51 -14.61 -10.73
C THR A 61 -15.45 -14.72 -11.81
N GLN A 62 -15.08 -15.95 -12.16
CA GLN A 62 -14.17 -16.22 -13.27
C GLN A 62 -14.77 -15.74 -14.60
N GLU A 63 -16.08 -15.88 -14.82
CA GLU A 63 -16.69 -15.41 -16.08
C GLU A 63 -16.54 -13.90 -16.24
N LYS A 64 -16.69 -13.13 -15.14
CA LYS A 64 -16.43 -11.68 -15.18
C LYS A 64 -14.95 -11.36 -15.41
N MET A 65 -14.03 -12.14 -14.81
CA MET A 65 -12.59 -11.97 -15.06
C MET A 65 -12.28 -12.15 -16.55
N ASP A 66 -12.78 -13.23 -17.14
CA ASP A 66 -12.57 -13.57 -18.55
C ASP A 66 -13.32 -12.61 -19.49
N ALA A 67 -14.41 -12.00 -19.04
CA ALA A 67 -15.11 -10.97 -19.82
C ALA A 67 -14.29 -9.68 -19.94
N TYR A 68 -13.65 -9.22 -18.85
CA TYR A 68 -12.94 -7.94 -18.79
C TYR A 68 -11.47 -8.01 -19.23
N PHE A 69 -10.83 -9.18 -19.06
CA PHE A 69 -9.38 -9.29 -19.25
C PHE A 69 -9.01 -10.47 -20.14
N ILE A 70 -7.82 -10.39 -20.73
CA ILE A 70 -7.14 -11.47 -21.45
C ILE A 70 -5.96 -11.89 -20.60
N LYS A 71 -5.82 -13.18 -20.30
CA LYS A 71 -4.67 -13.69 -19.56
C LYS A 71 -3.41 -13.64 -20.44
N ASN A 72 -2.32 -13.09 -19.91
CA ASN A 72 -1.05 -12.99 -20.63
C ASN A 72 -0.39 -14.38 -20.71
N ALA A 73 0.17 -14.72 -21.89
CA ALA A 73 0.86 -15.99 -22.09
C ALA A 73 2.15 -16.12 -21.26
N ASN A 74 2.86 -14.99 -21.08
CA ASN A 74 4.13 -14.92 -20.37
C ASN A 74 4.01 -13.91 -19.22
N PRO A 75 3.50 -14.32 -18.04
CA PRO A 75 3.37 -13.40 -16.92
C PRO A 75 4.72 -13.01 -16.34
N CYS A 76 4.81 -11.81 -15.77
CA CYS A 76 6.01 -11.39 -15.05
C CYS A 76 6.17 -12.23 -13.75
N PRO A 77 7.39 -12.43 -13.22
CA PRO A 77 7.59 -13.16 -11.97
C PRO A 77 7.00 -12.34 -10.80
N THR A 78 5.89 -12.80 -10.21
CA THR A 78 5.24 -12.11 -9.08
C THR A 78 5.08 -13.02 -7.87
N PRO A 79 5.15 -12.48 -6.63
CA PRO A 79 4.87 -13.23 -5.40
C PRO A 79 3.41 -13.69 -5.27
N ILE A 80 2.49 -13.07 -6.00
CA ILE A 80 1.06 -13.29 -5.81
C ILE A 80 0.53 -14.26 -6.85
N ASN A 81 -0.29 -15.21 -6.39
CA ASN A 81 -0.98 -16.12 -7.29
C ASN A 81 -1.92 -15.33 -8.23
N PRO A 82 -1.70 -15.37 -9.55
CA PRO A 82 -2.52 -14.61 -10.49
C PRO A 82 -3.91 -15.22 -10.73
N ASN A 83 -4.13 -16.46 -10.28
CA ASN A 83 -5.43 -17.11 -10.34
C ASN A 83 -6.17 -16.84 -9.02
N ILE A 84 -7.20 -16.00 -9.09
CA ILE A 84 -7.98 -15.61 -7.93
C ILE A 84 -9.02 -16.70 -7.62
N ASP A 85 -9.00 -17.22 -6.38
CA ASP A 85 -10.06 -18.08 -5.88
C ASP A 85 -11.30 -17.23 -5.54
N PHE A 86 -12.21 -17.11 -6.51
CA PHE A 86 -13.44 -16.32 -6.37
C PHE A 86 -14.45 -16.89 -5.36
N THR A 87 -14.24 -18.10 -4.86
CA THR A 87 -15.04 -18.62 -3.73
C THR A 87 -14.67 -17.93 -2.42
N LYS A 88 -13.46 -17.35 -2.33
CA LYS A 88 -12.91 -16.72 -1.13
C LYS A 88 -12.62 -15.23 -1.29
N ASN A 89 -12.39 -14.74 -2.51
CA ASN A 89 -11.89 -13.39 -2.75
C ASN A 89 -12.59 -12.72 -3.93
N TYR A 90 -12.59 -11.39 -3.95
CA TYR A 90 -12.99 -10.58 -5.08
C TYR A 90 -11.84 -9.68 -5.54
N LEU A 91 -11.87 -9.29 -6.82
CA LEU A 91 -10.94 -8.32 -7.38
C LEU A 91 -11.67 -6.99 -7.57
N ILE A 92 -11.14 -5.93 -6.96
CA ILE A 92 -11.66 -4.57 -7.08
C ILE A 92 -10.67 -3.75 -7.91
N GLY A 93 -11.17 -3.06 -8.92
CA GLY A 93 -10.40 -2.18 -9.79
C GLY A 93 -10.95 -0.76 -9.82
N ILE A 94 -10.06 0.22 -9.85
CA ILE A 94 -10.40 1.63 -10.06
C ILE A 94 -9.63 2.19 -11.25
N PHE A 95 -10.28 3.04 -12.04
CA PHE A 95 -9.73 3.66 -13.24
C PHE A 95 -9.91 5.17 -13.15
N ALA A 96 -8.84 5.93 -13.42
CA ALA A 96 -8.88 7.39 -13.45
C ALA A 96 -9.43 7.96 -14.77
N GLY A 97 -9.69 7.09 -15.75
CA GLY A 97 -9.96 7.47 -17.14
C GLY A 97 -8.72 8.03 -17.86
N PRO A 98 -8.89 8.47 -19.13
CA PRO A 98 -7.79 8.98 -19.93
C PRO A 98 -7.18 10.25 -19.34
N LYS A 99 -5.85 10.33 -19.34
CA LYS A 99 -5.04 11.50 -18.95
C LYS A 99 -4.17 11.93 -20.12
N THR A 100 -3.88 13.22 -20.18
CA THR A 100 -3.20 13.85 -21.33
C THR A 100 -1.69 13.64 -21.34
N SER A 101 -1.09 13.20 -20.23
CA SER A 101 0.34 12.96 -20.08
C SER A 101 0.63 11.83 -19.09
N GLY A 102 1.91 11.54 -18.87
CA GLY A 102 2.38 10.80 -17.69
C GLY A 102 2.29 11.62 -16.40
N GLY A 103 2.69 11.00 -15.28
CA GLY A 103 2.73 11.62 -13.94
C GLY A 103 1.42 11.55 -13.15
N TYR A 104 0.33 11.11 -13.79
CA TYR A 104 -0.93 10.83 -13.11
C TYR A 104 -0.92 9.44 -12.47
N GLU A 105 -1.49 9.32 -11.28
CA GLU A 105 -1.67 8.04 -10.58
C GLU A 105 -3.06 7.99 -9.95
N ILE A 106 -3.57 6.77 -9.79
CA ILE A 106 -4.72 6.46 -8.94
C ILE A 106 -4.35 5.24 -8.10
N LYS A 107 -4.62 5.26 -6.80
CA LYS A 107 -4.22 4.19 -5.89
C LYS A 107 -5.24 3.94 -4.79
N ILE A 108 -5.57 2.67 -4.57
CA ILE A 108 -6.33 2.22 -3.40
C ILE A 108 -5.38 2.28 -2.21
N THR A 109 -5.76 3.04 -1.18
CA THR A 109 -4.90 3.34 -0.03
C THR A 109 -5.38 2.68 1.25
N SER A 110 -6.68 2.42 1.40
CA SER A 110 -7.23 1.72 2.56
C SER A 110 -8.57 1.10 2.23
N ILE A 111 -8.93 0.01 2.90
CA ILE A 111 -10.26 -0.58 2.84
C ILE A 111 -10.71 -0.81 4.28
N VAL A 112 -11.88 -0.27 4.61
CA VAL A 112 -12.47 -0.40 5.93
C VAL A 112 -13.89 -0.94 5.81
N GLU A 113 -14.33 -1.67 6.81
CA GLU A 113 -15.69 -2.20 6.89
C GLU A 113 -16.31 -1.90 8.24
N ASN A 114 -17.63 -1.80 8.27
CA ASN A 114 -18.43 -1.80 9.50
C ASN A 114 -19.48 -2.93 9.39
N SER A 115 -20.55 -2.93 10.19
CA SER A 115 -21.55 -4.01 10.12
C SER A 115 -22.35 -4.04 8.81
N CYS A 116 -22.44 -2.93 8.08
CA CYS A 116 -23.32 -2.76 6.93
C CYS A 116 -22.58 -2.69 5.60
N GLU A 117 -21.39 -2.10 5.56
CA GLU A 117 -20.75 -1.70 4.30
C GLU A 117 -19.23 -1.84 4.33
N ILE A 118 -18.64 -1.75 3.13
CA ILE A 118 -17.20 -1.63 2.92
C ILE A 118 -16.92 -0.33 2.18
N ILE A 119 -15.98 0.46 2.71
CA ILE A 119 -15.47 1.66 2.06
C ILE A 119 -14.06 1.38 1.53
N VAL A 120 -13.92 1.52 0.21
CA VAL A 120 -12.63 1.51 -0.49
C VAL A 120 -12.15 2.96 -0.62
N GLN A 121 -11.11 3.30 0.14
CA GLN A 121 -10.48 4.61 0.09
C GLN A 121 -9.39 4.61 -0.98
N TYR A 122 -9.40 5.63 -1.83
CA TYR A 122 -8.41 5.80 -2.88
C TYR A 122 -7.99 7.26 -3.00
N TYR A 123 -6.81 7.51 -3.56
CA TYR A 123 -6.38 8.84 -3.95
C TYR A 123 -6.05 8.90 -5.44
N GLU A 124 -6.08 10.11 -5.99
CA GLU A 124 -5.52 10.43 -7.29
C GLU A 124 -4.37 11.41 -7.09
N LYS A 125 -3.30 11.26 -7.86
CA LYS A 125 -2.17 12.19 -7.93
C LYS A 125 -2.12 12.76 -9.34
N GLU A 126 -1.90 14.06 -9.41
CA GLU A 126 -1.63 14.78 -10.64
C GLU A 126 -0.14 15.16 -10.68
N PRO A 127 0.45 15.31 -11.88
CA PRO A 127 1.83 15.79 -12.00
C PRO A 127 1.96 17.18 -11.39
N GLN A 128 3.07 17.42 -10.70
CA GLN A 128 3.36 18.72 -10.11
C GLN A 128 3.70 19.76 -11.18
N THR A 129 3.46 21.03 -10.88
CA THR A 129 3.88 22.13 -11.77
C THR A 129 5.38 22.07 -12.01
N GLY A 130 5.78 21.94 -13.28
CA GLY A 130 7.18 21.84 -13.69
C GLY A 130 7.77 20.42 -13.59
N GLU A 131 6.99 19.41 -13.19
CA GLU A 131 7.41 18.01 -13.26
C GLU A 131 7.64 17.59 -14.72
N VAL A 132 8.79 16.99 -14.99
CA VAL A 132 9.10 16.45 -16.32
C VAL A 132 8.31 15.15 -16.49
N VAL A 133 7.28 15.20 -17.35
CA VAL A 133 6.42 14.06 -17.64
C VAL A 133 6.50 13.65 -19.11
N THR A 134 6.14 12.41 -19.41
CA THR A 134 5.99 11.95 -20.78
C THR A 134 4.79 12.62 -21.44
N PRO A 135 4.88 13.12 -22.69
CA PRO A 135 3.78 13.78 -23.37
C PRO A 135 2.70 12.81 -23.89
N ALA A 136 2.94 11.49 -23.80
CA ALA A 136 1.96 10.49 -24.21
C ALA A 136 0.82 10.37 -23.19
N GLY A 137 -0.41 10.27 -23.69
CA GLY A 137 -1.58 10.05 -22.83
C GLY A 137 -1.52 8.72 -22.09
N THR A 138 -2.06 8.70 -20.87
CA THR A 138 -2.04 7.52 -19.99
C THR A 138 -3.44 7.17 -19.50
N ASN A 139 -3.61 5.94 -19.00
CA ASN A 139 -4.86 5.49 -18.37
C ASN A 139 -4.53 4.87 -17.00
N PRO A 140 -4.37 5.67 -15.93
CA PRO A 140 -4.04 5.16 -14.61
C PRO A 140 -5.16 4.27 -14.05
N TYR A 141 -4.77 3.14 -13.47
CA TYR A 141 -5.66 2.25 -12.75
C TYR A 141 -4.94 1.56 -11.58
N ASP A 142 -5.71 0.99 -10.66
CA ASP A 142 -5.19 0.18 -9.57
C ASP A 142 -6.14 -0.98 -9.28
N PHE A 143 -5.58 -2.12 -8.91
CA PHE A 143 -6.32 -3.34 -8.62
C PHE A 143 -5.88 -3.95 -7.30
N VAL A 144 -6.85 -4.42 -6.52
CA VAL A 144 -6.61 -5.11 -5.25
C VAL A 144 -7.52 -6.33 -5.11
N VAL A 145 -7.00 -7.36 -4.47
CA VAL A 145 -7.77 -8.53 -4.05
C VAL A 145 -8.23 -8.34 -2.61
N ILE A 146 -9.52 -8.54 -2.36
CA ILE A 146 -10.15 -8.47 -1.04
C ILE A 146 -10.84 -9.79 -0.69
N PRO A 147 -11.05 -10.10 0.60
CA PRO A 147 -11.94 -11.18 1.01
C PRO A 147 -13.35 -11.03 0.43
N LYS A 148 -13.97 -12.15 0.09
CA LYS A 148 -15.37 -12.22 -0.35
C LYS A 148 -16.28 -11.63 0.73
N THR A 149 -17.26 -10.85 0.28
CA THR A 149 -18.20 -10.13 1.15
C THR A 149 -19.55 -9.94 0.45
N ASP A 150 -20.63 -9.96 1.22
CA ASP A 150 -21.97 -9.64 0.73
C ASP A 150 -22.36 -8.18 1.02
N LYS A 151 -21.51 -7.45 1.75
CA LYS A 151 -21.74 -6.03 2.05
C LYS A 151 -21.65 -5.18 0.78
N PRO A 152 -22.48 -4.15 0.63
CA PRO A 152 -22.29 -3.12 -0.40
C PRO A 152 -20.90 -2.48 -0.26
N LEU A 153 -20.30 -2.21 -1.42
CA LEU A 153 -19.04 -1.49 -1.55
C LEU A 153 -19.34 -0.03 -1.86
N PHE A 154 -18.52 0.88 -1.34
CA PHE A 154 -18.55 2.30 -1.63
C PHE A 154 -17.12 2.81 -1.83
N LEU A 155 -16.97 3.82 -2.68
CA LEU A 155 -15.70 4.50 -2.86
C LEU A 155 -15.66 5.77 -2.02
N ASN A 156 -14.49 6.06 -1.47
CA ASN A 156 -14.24 7.35 -0.85
C ASN A 156 -12.90 7.91 -1.35
N LYS A 157 -12.94 9.01 -2.10
CA LYS A 157 -11.73 9.70 -2.53
C LYS A 157 -11.13 10.45 -1.34
N VAL A 158 -9.87 10.19 -1.03
CA VAL A 158 -9.11 10.83 0.05
C VAL A 158 -7.84 11.49 -0.50
N SER A 159 -7.27 12.40 0.28
CA SER A 159 -5.97 12.98 -0.04
C SER A 159 -4.86 11.93 0.07
N GLN A 160 -3.85 12.03 -0.80
CA GLN A 160 -2.67 11.16 -0.72
C GLN A 160 -1.98 11.29 0.64
N ASN A 161 -1.71 10.16 1.28
CA ASN A 161 -0.90 10.15 2.49
C ASN A 161 0.60 10.12 2.14
N LYS A 162 1.26 11.26 2.36
CA LYS A 162 2.71 11.43 2.16
C LYS A 162 3.55 11.20 3.41
N ASN A 163 2.92 10.91 4.56
CA ASN A 163 3.59 10.74 5.85
C ASN A 163 3.47 9.30 6.32
N PHE A 164 4.57 8.56 6.24
CA PHE A 164 4.64 7.16 6.65
C PHE A 164 6.09 6.77 6.93
N VAL A 165 6.27 5.63 7.59
CA VAL A 165 7.58 4.99 7.71
C VAL A 165 7.60 3.67 6.98
N VAL A 166 8.76 3.25 6.51
CA VAL A 166 9.04 1.85 6.20
C VAL A 166 10.06 1.34 7.22
N ILE A 167 9.74 0.23 7.88
CA ILE A 167 10.68 -0.49 8.73
C ILE A 167 10.95 -1.84 8.12
N GLY A 168 12.16 -2.36 8.28
CA GLY A 168 12.42 -3.73 7.90
C GLY A 168 13.67 -4.32 8.50
N SER A 169 13.81 -5.62 8.27
CA SER A 169 15.00 -6.41 8.59
C SER A 169 15.42 -7.15 7.34
N PHE A 170 16.71 -7.06 6.99
CA PHE A 170 17.33 -7.78 5.90
C PHE A 170 18.45 -8.67 6.43
N SER A 171 18.81 -9.71 5.68
CA SER A 171 19.87 -10.66 6.00
C SER A 171 20.82 -10.80 4.81
N GLY A 172 22.12 -10.95 5.09
CA GLY A 172 23.15 -11.18 4.07
C GLY A 172 23.01 -12.53 3.37
N GLN A 173 22.45 -13.54 4.06
CA GLN A 173 22.13 -14.85 3.50
C GLN A 173 20.61 -15.09 3.49
N CYS A 174 19.92 -14.31 2.66
CA CYS A 174 18.49 -14.48 2.46
C CYS A 174 18.22 -15.64 1.47
N ILE A 175 17.97 -16.85 1.98
CA ILE A 175 17.62 -18.03 1.18
C ILE A 175 16.15 -18.39 1.43
N GLY A 176 15.33 -18.35 0.38
CA GLY A 176 13.90 -18.69 0.42
C GLY A 176 12.96 -17.47 0.40
N ALA A 177 11.65 -17.71 0.49
CA ALA A 177 10.65 -16.65 0.63
C ALA A 177 10.64 -16.12 2.08
N ASP A 178 10.30 -14.84 2.27
CA ASP A 178 10.08 -14.20 3.58
C ASP A 178 11.29 -14.07 4.53
N CYS A 179 12.53 -14.27 4.06
CA CYS A 179 13.74 -14.07 4.87
C CYS A 179 14.05 -12.59 5.16
N GLN A 180 13.44 -11.65 4.44
CA GLN A 180 13.40 -10.23 4.81
C GLN A 180 11.97 -9.82 5.13
N GLN A 181 11.81 -8.88 6.04
CA GLN A 181 10.51 -8.40 6.50
C GLN A 181 10.49 -6.89 6.35
N PHE A 182 9.54 -6.35 5.59
CA PHE A 182 9.39 -4.92 5.40
C PHE A 182 7.93 -4.51 5.54
N PHE A 183 7.71 -3.47 6.34
CA PHE A 183 6.39 -2.94 6.64
C PHE A 183 6.34 -1.43 6.42
N ARG A 184 5.37 -0.97 5.63
CA ARG A 184 4.99 0.44 5.56
C ARG A 184 3.90 0.72 6.59
N ILE A 185 4.09 1.73 7.42
CA ILE A 185 3.18 2.10 8.51
C ILE A 185 2.76 3.56 8.31
N ASN A 186 1.46 3.80 8.17
CA ASN A 186 0.87 5.13 8.20
C ASN A 186 -0.12 5.24 9.38
N ASN A 187 -1.07 6.18 9.38
CA ASN A 187 -2.06 6.34 10.46
C ASN A 187 -3.38 5.59 10.25
N LEU A 188 -3.55 5.00 9.06
CA LEU A 188 -4.73 4.27 8.61
C LEU A 188 -4.47 2.77 8.67
N ASN A 189 -3.36 2.29 8.10
CA ASN A 189 -3.05 0.88 7.96
C ASN A 189 -1.55 0.58 7.96
N VAL A 190 -1.26 -0.72 7.88
CA VAL A 190 0.07 -1.29 7.73
C VAL A 190 0.10 -2.16 6.47
N PHE A 191 1.08 -1.95 5.61
CA PHE A 191 1.36 -2.82 4.47
C PHE A 191 2.61 -3.66 4.73
N GLN A 192 2.57 -4.94 4.41
CA GLN A 192 3.74 -5.81 4.30
C GLN A 192 4.16 -5.89 2.83
N TYR A 193 5.43 -5.65 2.52
CA TYR A 193 5.97 -5.85 1.18
C TYR A 193 6.40 -7.30 0.99
N LEU A 194 6.17 -7.84 -0.21
CA LEU A 194 6.41 -9.25 -0.54
C LEU A 194 7.63 -9.39 -1.45
N ASN A 195 8.45 -10.43 -1.19
CA ASN A 195 9.64 -10.79 -1.97
C ASN A 195 10.59 -9.61 -2.23
N VAL A 196 10.80 -8.75 -1.22
CA VAL A 196 11.78 -7.66 -1.30
C VAL A 196 13.16 -8.23 -1.56
N THR A 197 13.80 -7.77 -2.63
CA THR A 197 15.11 -8.29 -3.05
C THR A 197 16.20 -7.62 -2.21
N PRO A 198 17.19 -8.37 -1.68
CA PRO A 198 18.31 -7.79 -0.95
C PRO A 198 18.97 -6.64 -1.72
N GLY A 199 19.19 -5.51 -1.04
CA GLY A 199 19.81 -4.32 -1.62
C GLY A 199 18.94 -3.51 -2.60
N GLN A 200 17.71 -3.94 -2.89
CA GLN A 200 16.77 -3.24 -3.77
C GLN A 200 15.58 -2.70 -2.94
N TYR A 201 15.76 -1.53 -2.34
CA TYR A 201 14.77 -0.93 -1.43
C TYR A 201 13.96 0.20 -2.10
N ASP A 202 13.51 -0.06 -3.32
CA ASP A 202 12.51 0.75 -4.01
C ASP A 202 11.15 0.05 -3.87
N PHE A 203 10.46 0.36 -2.77
CA PHE A 203 9.20 -0.28 -2.40
C PHE A 203 8.05 -0.06 -3.38
N SER A 204 8.19 0.91 -4.30
CA SER A 204 7.19 1.13 -5.36
C SER A 204 7.10 -0.04 -6.36
N LYS A 205 8.15 -0.86 -6.44
CA LYS A 205 8.27 -2.01 -7.35
C LYS A 205 7.77 -3.32 -6.75
N TYR A 206 7.49 -3.34 -5.46
CA TYR A 206 7.13 -4.56 -4.75
C TYR A 206 5.63 -4.66 -4.56
N ASN A 207 5.13 -5.88 -4.69
CA ASN A 207 3.76 -6.16 -4.32
C ASN A 207 3.61 -6.15 -2.79
N TYR A 208 2.38 -5.99 -2.31
CA TYR A 208 2.11 -5.78 -0.90
C TYR A 208 0.80 -6.45 -0.45
N LYS A 209 0.72 -6.65 0.87
CA LYS A 209 -0.50 -7.01 1.59
C LYS A 209 -0.79 -5.97 2.67
N ALA A 210 -1.97 -5.35 2.62
CA ALA A 210 -2.52 -4.57 3.71
C ALA A 210 -3.00 -5.52 4.83
N LEU A 211 -2.54 -5.26 6.05
CA LEU A 211 -2.94 -6.02 7.24
C LEU A 211 -4.24 -5.45 7.81
N THR A 212 -4.97 -6.26 8.59
CA THR A 212 -6.14 -5.80 9.39
C THR A 212 -5.72 -4.92 10.60
N LYS A 213 -4.45 -4.55 10.69
CA LYS A 213 -3.89 -3.75 11.79
C LYS A 213 -4.04 -2.27 11.49
N ASN A 214 -4.37 -1.50 12.52
CA ASN A 214 -4.31 -0.04 12.46
C ASN A 214 -2.85 0.42 12.39
N GLY A 215 -2.61 1.44 11.58
CA GLY A 215 -1.34 2.15 11.60
C GLY A 215 -1.25 3.14 12.76
N ASP A 216 -0.04 3.33 13.28
CA ASP A 216 0.30 4.16 14.45
C ASP A 216 1.47 5.12 14.15
N TYR A 217 1.56 5.60 12.90
CA TYR A 217 2.65 6.49 12.47
C TYR A 217 2.86 7.69 13.40
N SER A 218 1.79 8.36 13.85
CA SER A 218 1.89 9.54 14.72
C SER A 218 2.51 9.25 16.09
N GLU A 219 2.27 8.07 16.64
CA GLU A 219 2.88 7.60 17.88
C GLU A 219 4.32 7.13 17.62
N PHE A 220 4.52 6.32 16.58
CA PHE A 220 5.83 5.80 16.19
C PHE A 220 6.81 6.94 15.85
N SER A 221 6.35 8.00 15.19
CA SER A 221 7.20 9.11 14.77
C SER A 221 7.83 9.86 15.94
N LYS A 222 7.24 9.80 17.13
CA LYS A 222 7.78 10.42 18.35
C LYS A 222 8.98 9.66 18.91
N LEU A 223 9.16 8.41 18.50
CA LEU A 223 10.27 7.55 18.92
C LEU A 223 11.50 7.69 18.02
N ILE A 224 11.40 8.43 16.91
CA ILE A 224 12.48 8.60 15.95
C ILE A 224 13.56 9.52 16.58
N PRO A 225 14.82 9.08 16.65
CA PRO A 225 15.91 9.91 17.16
C PRO A 225 16.09 11.21 16.39
N THR A 226 16.37 12.32 17.09
CA THR A 226 16.71 13.61 16.49
C THR A 226 17.87 13.50 15.49
N GLU A 227 18.82 12.60 15.75
CA GLU A 227 19.92 12.30 14.84
C GLU A 227 19.43 11.87 13.44
N ILE A 228 18.38 11.04 13.36
CA ILE A 228 17.77 10.63 12.09
C ILE A 228 16.94 11.77 11.50
N LEU A 229 16.17 12.50 12.32
CA LEU A 229 15.36 13.64 11.85
C LEU A 229 16.23 14.72 11.19
N ASN A 230 17.44 14.95 11.71
CA ASN A 230 18.40 15.92 11.19
C ASN A 230 19.01 15.54 9.84
N LEU A 231 18.86 14.28 9.38
CA LEU A 231 19.29 13.87 8.03
C LEU A 231 18.44 14.52 6.94
N ASN A 232 17.20 14.90 7.23
CA ASN A 232 16.38 15.77 6.39
C ASN A 232 16.30 15.35 4.89
N GLY A 233 16.04 14.07 4.63
CA GLY A 233 16.03 13.50 3.28
C GLY A 233 17.35 12.83 2.86
N GLY A 234 18.34 12.79 3.75
CA GLY A 234 19.61 12.11 3.55
C GLY A 234 19.53 10.60 3.78
N THR A 235 20.62 9.91 3.42
CA THR A 235 20.84 8.49 3.72
C THR A 235 22.02 8.34 4.67
N LYS A 236 21.91 7.46 5.67
CA LYS A 236 23.02 7.11 6.57
C LYS A 236 23.03 5.62 6.89
N THR A 237 24.23 5.04 6.95
CA THR A 237 24.46 3.68 7.46
C THR A 237 25.17 3.78 8.80
N TYR A 238 24.66 3.08 9.80
CA TYR A 238 25.28 2.92 11.11
C TYR A 238 25.89 1.52 11.23
N GLY A 239 27.18 1.45 11.47
CA GLY A 239 27.95 0.19 11.47
C GLY A 239 28.15 -0.38 10.06
N ASN A 240 28.26 -1.71 9.95
CA ASN A 240 28.44 -2.40 8.68
C ASN A 240 27.51 -3.65 8.61
N PRO A 241 26.20 -3.44 8.36
CA PRO A 241 25.17 -4.48 8.46
C PRO A 241 25.47 -5.79 7.71
N ASP A 242 26.18 -5.71 6.59
CA ASP A 242 26.40 -6.86 5.70
C ASP A 242 27.81 -7.48 5.83
N ALA A 243 28.67 -6.98 6.72
CA ALA A 243 30.08 -7.43 6.78
C ALA A 243 30.30 -8.87 7.28
N ALA A 244 29.42 -9.41 8.12
CA ALA A 244 29.51 -10.79 8.60
C ALA A 244 28.22 -11.57 8.32
N ASP A 245 27.58 -11.27 7.19
CA ASP A 245 26.32 -11.86 6.74
C ASP A 245 25.14 -11.72 7.72
N GLN A 246 25.32 -11.00 8.84
CA GLN A 246 24.32 -10.86 9.90
C GLN A 246 23.08 -10.05 9.45
N GLY A 247 23.23 -9.26 8.38
CA GLY A 247 22.25 -8.29 7.91
C GLY A 247 21.98 -7.16 8.91
N GLY A 248 20.91 -6.43 8.70
CA GLY A 248 20.59 -5.28 9.52
C GLY A 248 19.13 -4.88 9.49
N LEU A 249 18.90 -3.69 10.04
CA LEU A 249 17.60 -3.04 9.99
C LEU A 249 17.60 -1.95 8.95
N TYR A 250 16.46 -1.83 8.30
CA TYR A 250 16.12 -0.74 7.40
C TYR A 250 15.10 0.17 8.08
N PHE A 251 15.30 1.47 7.93
CA PHE A 251 14.33 2.48 8.30
C PHE A 251 14.24 3.53 7.20
N GLU A 252 13.02 3.88 6.81
CA GLU A 252 12.73 4.97 5.90
C GLU A 252 11.65 5.86 6.50
N LEU A 253 11.90 7.17 6.51
CA LEU A 253 10.94 8.18 6.94
C LEU A 253 10.52 9.01 5.73
N ASN A 254 9.24 8.92 5.36
CA ASN A 254 8.62 9.74 4.34
C ASN A 254 7.88 10.90 5.03
N GLN A 255 8.28 12.12 4.69
CA GLN A 255 7.66 13.35 5.17
C GLN A 255 7.46 14.30 4.00
N SER A 256 6.22 14.37 3.51
CA SER A 256 5.87 15.11 2.29
C SER A 256 6.72 14.66 1.10
N ASP A 257 7.68 15.46 0.65
CA ASP A 257 8.52 15.17 -0.52
C ASP A 257 9.97 14.79 -0.12
N LYS A 258 10.22 14.56 1.18
CA LYS A 258 11.52 14.13 1.72
C LYS A 258 11.48 12.68 2.14
N VAL A 259 12.51 11.93 1.73
CA VAL A 259 12.69 10.52 2.09
C VAL A 259 14.04 10.36 2.78
N THR A 260 14.02 10.12 4.09
CA THR A 260 15.25 9.83 4.85
C THR A 260 15.41 8.32 4.96
N LYS A 261 16.59 7.80 4.63
CA LYS A 261 16.88 6.35 4.69
C LYS A 261 18.00 6.06 5.67
N VAL A 262 17.81 5.02 6.49
CA VAL A 262 18.78 4.61 7.49
C VAL A 262 18.95 3.10 7.47
N PHE A 263 20.20 2.66 7.45
CA PHE A 263 20.60 1.27 7.64
C PHE A 263 21.29 1.15 8.99
N ILE A 264 20.93 0.14 9.78
CA ILE A 264 21.48 -0.02 11.13
C ILE A 264 22.00 -1.45 11.30
N ASP A 265 23.27 -1.57 11.66
CA ASP A 265 23.89 -2.84 12.00
C ASP A 265 23.21 -3.47 13.22
N ASN A 266 23.01 -4.78 13.15
CA ASN A 266 22.47 -5.55 14.27
C ASN A 266 23.35 -5.44 15.52
N ASN A 267 24.67 -5.42 15.36
CA ASN A 267 25.63 -5.23 16.44
C ASN A 267 25.66 -3.76 16.87
N ASN A 268 26.04 -3.49 18.12
CA ASN A 268 26.30 -2.13 18.56
C ASN A 268 27.69 -1.73 18.09
N THR A 269 27.77 -0.66 17.30
CA THR A 269 29.02 -0.11 16.76
C THR A 269 29.26 1.28 17.35
N SER A 270 30.51 1.77 17.30
CA SER A 270 30.91 3.02 17.95
C SER A 270 30.21 4.27 17.41
N ASP A 271 29.68 4.21 16.18
CA ASP A 271 28.92 5.26 15.52
C ASP A 271 27.41 5.21 15.83
N GLN A 272 26.93 4.19 16.57
CA GLN A 272 25.55 4.13 17.07
C GLN A 272 25.47 4.84 18.43
N SER A 273 24.86 6.02 18.45
CA SER A 273 24.54 6.71 19.70
C SER A 273 23.54 5.91 20.54
N THR A 274 23.42 6.21 21.84
CA THR A 274 22.47 5.54 22.74
C THR A 274 21.03 5.58 22.22
N SER A 275 20.63 6.68 21.57
CA SER A 275 19.30 6.81 20.97
C SER A 275 19.11 5.94 19.73
N ILE A 276 20.15 5.77 18.90
CA ILE A 276 20.14 4.83 17.76
C ILE A 276 20.04 3.39 18.25
N ILE A 277 20.79 3.02 19.29
CA ILE A 277 20.70 1.67 19.90
C ILE A 277 19.29 1.42 20.46
N ALA A 278 18.70 2.39 21.14
CA ALA A 278 17.32 2.27 21.64
C ALA A 278 16.31 2.15 20.50
N PHE A 279 16.43 2.96 19.45
CA PHE A 279 15.54 2.94 18.30
C PHE A 279 15.66 1.65 17.48
N LYS A 280 16.87 1.07 17.39
CA LYS A 280 17.08 -0.28 16.83
C LYS A 280 16.18 -1.32 17.52
N LYS A 281 16.05 -1.25 18.84
CA LYS A 281 15.13 -2.13 19.59
C LYS A 281 13.66 -1.85 19.24
N VAL A 282 13.26 -0.57 19.16
CA VAL A 282 11.90 -0.17 18.76
C VAL A 282 11.51 -0.77 17.41
N ILE A 283 12.40 -0.70 16.42
CA ILE A 283 12.17 -1.29 15.09
C ILE A 283 11.99 -2.81 15.19
N LYS A 284 12.90 -3.52 15.88
CA LYS A 284 12.83 -4.99 16.05
C LYS A 284 11.53 -5.43 16.72
N ASP A 285 11.16 -4.78 17.82
CA ASP A 285 9.93 -5.09 18.55
C ASP A 285 8.71 -4.85 17.66
N LYS A 286 8.68 -3.74 16.89
CA LYS A 286 7.58 -3.43 15.98
C LYS A 286 7.46 -4.45 14.85
N ILE A 287 8.56 -4.87 14.23
CA ILE A 287 8.57 -5.93 13.22
C ILE A 287 8.02 -7.24 13.80
N ALA A 288 8.45 -7.62 15.01
CA ALA A 288 7.96 -8.83 15.68
C ALA A 288 6.43 -8.78 15.92
N VAL A 289 5.90 -7.63 16.35
CA VAL A 289 4.45 -7.42 16.52
C VAL A 289 3.72 -7.48 15.18
N LEU A 290 4.29 -6.94 14.10
CA LEU A 290 3.62 -6.88 12.81
C LEU A 290 3.56 -8.22 12.08
N ARG A 291 4.59 -9.06 12.23
CA ARG A 291 4.70 -10.39 11.63
C ARG A 291 3.69 -11.41 12.17
N ASN A 292 3.33 -11.30 13.45
CA ASN A 292 2.39 -12.20 14.13
C ASN A 292 0.94 -11.76 13.92
#